data_AF-A0AAW3J369-F1
#
_entry.id   AF-A0AAW3J369-F1
#
_cell.length_a   1.000
_cell.length_b   1.000
_cell.length_c   1.000
_cell.angle_alpha   90.00
_cell.angle_beta   90.00
_cell.angle_gamma   90.00
#
_symmetry.space_group_name_H-M   'P 1'
#
loop_
_entity.id
_entity.type
_entity.pdbx_description
1 polymer ?
#
loop_
_entity_poly.entity_id
_entity_poly.type
_entity_poly.pdbx_seq_one_letter_code
_entity_poly.pdbx_strand_id
1 'polypeptide(L)' 'MQKQYPEVHSLEESLAILKKYKDDLTKEQYEAIRSNIGNFAIEDMFLNEKDIIDNVKIIKGEATANECIVALKKEWGVS' A
#
# COMPACT_ATOMS: atom_id res chain seq x y z
N MET A 1 5.16 19.38 -6.38
CA MET A 1 4.78 18.29 -7.28
C MET A 1 4.15 17.20 -6.43
N GLN A 2 2.89 16.83 -6.67
CA GLN A 2 2.36 15.58 -6.14
C GLN A 2 3.27 14.46 -6.64
N LYS A 3 3.67 13.55 -5.74
CA LYS A 3 4.37 12.34 -6.17
C LYS A 3 3.38 11.56 -7.03
N GLN A 4 3.66 11.42 -8.31
CA GLN A 4 2.93 10.49 -9.17
C GLN A 4 3.47 9.10 -8.86
N TYR A 5 2.64 8.27 -8.24
CA TYR A 5 2.90 6.85 -8.12
C TYR A 5 2.29 6.18 -9.34
N PRO A 6 3.10 5.55 -10.22
CA PRO A 6 2.57 4.89 -11.40
C PRO A 6 1.56 3.80 -11.04
N GLU A 7 0.53 3.65 -11.86
CA GLU A 7 -0.39 2.52 -11.76
C GLU A 7 0.34 1.19 -11.98
N VAL A 8 -0.22 0.14 -11.39
CA VAL A 8 0.32 -1.21 -11.44
C VAL A 8 -0.72 -2.13 -12.07
N HIS A 9 -0.28 -3.16 -12.80
CA HIS A 9 -1.16 -4.00 -13.62
C HIS A 9 -0.99 -5.50 -13.37
N SER A 10 -0.26 -5.88 -12.32
CA SER A 10 -0.06 -7.27 -11.94
C SER A 10 0.28 -7.43 -10.46
N LEU A 11 0.04 -8.64 -9.93
CA LEU A 11 0.45 -9.01 -8.58
C LEU A 11 1.98 -8.92 -8.42
N GLU A 12 2.72 -9.36 -9.44
CA GLU A 12 4.19 -9.37 -9.44
C GLU A 12 4.77 -7.97 -9.25
N GLU A 13 4.20 -6.97 -9.92
CA GLU A 13 4.63 -5.57 -9.78
C GLU A 13 4.33 -5.02 -8.39
N SER A 14 3.14 -5.28 -7.83
CA SER A 14 2.82 -4.90 -6.44
C SER A 14 3.77 -5.55 -5.43
N LEU A 15 4.07 -6.84 -5.60
CA LEU A 15 5.02 -7.56 -4.75
C LEU A 15 6.46 -7.06 -4.91
N ALA A 16 6.85 -6.64 -6.11
CA ALA A 16 8.16 -6.04 -6.37
C ALA A 16 8.33 -4.71 -5.62
N ILE A 17 7.25 -3.93 -5.47
CA ILE A 17 7.26 -2.71 -4.67
C ILE A 17 7.37 -3.06 -3.18
N LEU A 18 6.57 -4.00 -2.67
CA LEU A 18 6.65 -4.42 -1.26
C LEU A 18 8.07 -4.88 -0.89
N LYS A 19 8.76 -5.57 -1.80
CA LYS A 19 10.14 -6.03 -1.60
C LYS A 19 11.11 -4.91 -1.24
N LYS A 20 10.88 -3.67 -1.69
CA LYS A 20 11.71 -2.50 -1.35
C LYS A 20 11.70 -2.18 0.15
N TYR A 21 10.64 -2.57 0.86
CA TYR A 21 10.42 -2.30 2.29
C TYR A 21 10.76 -3.50 3.18
N LYS A 22 11.30 -4.58 2.62
CA LYS A 22 11.54 -5.84 3.35
C LYS A 22 12.43 -5.66 4.57
N ASP A 23 13.45 -4.82 4.48
CA ASP A 23 14.41 -4.60 5.56
C ASP A 23 13.87 -3.67 6.65
N ASP A 24 12.79 -2.93 6.38
CA ASP A 24 12.13 -2.00 7.31
C ASP A 24 10.97 -2.64 8.10
N LEU A 25 10.66 -3.91 7.82
CA LEU A 25 9.51 -4.63 8.36
C LEU A 25 9.96 -5.89 9.10
N THR A 26 9.23 -6.27 10.15
CA THR A 26 9.36 -7.64 10.66
C THR A 26 8.81 -8.63 9.64
N LYS A 27 9.19 -9.90 9.77
CA LYS A 27 8.66 -10.96 8.92
C LYS A 27 7.14 -11.01 8.95
N GLU A 28 6.56 -10.89 10.14
CA GLU A 28 5.11 -10.93 10.34
C GLU A 28 4.42 -9.75 9.66
N GLN A 29 4.98 -8.54 9.77
CA GLN A 29 4.45 -7.35 9.09
C GLN A 29 4.52 -7.48 7.57
N TYR A 30 5.67 -7.94 7.05
CA TYR A 30 5.85 -8.16 5.62
C TYR A 30 4.84 -9.18 5.07
N GLU A 31 4.69 -10.31 5.76
CA GLU A 31 3.76 -11.37 5.37
C GLU A 31 2.30 -10.94 5.44
N ALA A 32 1.93 -10.13 6.44
CA ALA A 32 0.59 -9.56 6.53
C ALA A 32 0.28 -8.62 5.35
N ILE A 33 1.21 -7.73 4.97
CA ILE A 33 1.03 -6.86 3.79
C ILE A 33 1.00 -7.70 2.51
N ARG A 34 1.88 -8.70 2.38
CA ARG A 34 1.91 -9.61 1.23
C ARG A 34 0.57 -10.32 1.04
N SER A 35 -0.02 -10.83 2.13
CA SER A 35 -1.34 -11.46 2.14
C SER A 35 -2.43 -10.47 1.69
N ASN A 36 -2.38 -9.22 2.20
CA ASN A 36 -3.32 -8.18 1.81
C ASN A 36 -3.24 -7.86 0.30
N ILE A 37 -2.04 -7.68 -0.25
CA ILE A 37 -1.83 -7.49 -1.70
C ILE A 37 -2.44 -8.65 -2.50
N GLY A 38 -2.23 -9.89 -2.04
CA GLY A 38 -2.80 -11.08 -2.68
C GLY A 38 -4.33 -11.09 -2.70
N ASN A 39 -4.99 -10.65 -1.62
CA ASN A 39 -6.45 -10.57 -1.56
C ASN A 39 -7.02 -9.58 -2.59
N PHE A 40 -6.39 -8.41 -2.76
CA PHE A 40 -6.80 -7.45 -3.79
C PHE A 40 -6.57 -7.99 -5.21
N ALA A 41 -5.45 -8.69 -5.44
CA ALA A 41 -5.16 -9.26 -6.76
C ALA A 41 -6.18 -10.34 -7.18
N ILE A 42 -6.81 -11.05 -6.24
CA ILE A 42 -7.93 -11.96 -6.54
C ILE A 42 -9.11 -11.21 -7.16
N GLU A 43 -9.29 -9.95 -6.81
CA GLU A 43 -10.33 -9.07 -7.35
C GLU A 43 -9.85 -8.21 -8.55
N ASP A 44 -8.74 -8.60 -9.20
CA ASP A 44 -8.13 -7.85 -10.32
C ASP A 44 -7.74 -6.40 -9.95
N MET A 45 -7.42 -6.18 -8.66
CA MET A 45 -6.95 -4.91 -8.13
C MET A 45 -5.48 -5.00 -7.76
N PHE A 46 -4.66 -4.07 -8.27
CA PHE A 46 -3.22 -4.09 -8.05
C PHE A 46 -2.77 -2.84 -7.30
N LEU A 47 -2.06 -3.05 -6.20
CA LEU A 47 -1.64 -1.99 -5.28
C LEU A 47 -0.39 -1.31 -5.83
N ASN A 48 -0.45 0.00 -5.98
CA ASN A 48 0.68 0.81 -6.41
C ASN A 48 1.57 1.20 -5.19
N GLU A 49 2.60 1.99 -5.44
CA GLU A 49 3.56 2.36 -4.39
C GLU A 49 2.96 3.26 -3.30
N LYS A 50 1.93 4.07 -3.60
CA LYS A 50 1.20 4.83 -2.57
C LYS A 50 0.49 3.88 -1.61
N ASP A 51 -0.23 2.90 -2.16
CA ASP A 51 -1.02 1.95 -1.38
C ASP A 51 -0.13 1.12 -0.45
N ILE A 52 1.02 0.68 -0.97
CA ILE A 52 1.99 -0.10 -0.18
C ILE A 52 2.63 0.75 0.91
N ILE A 53 2.96 2.02 0.66
CA ILE A 53 3.43 2.96 1.69
C ILE A 53 2.39 3.13 2.80
N ASP A 54 1.12 3.28 2.46
CA ASP A 54 0.05 3.44 3.44
C ASP A 54 -0.14 2.14 4.26
N ASN A 55 -0.07 0.96 3.64
CA ASN A 55 -0.04 -0.33 4.35
C ASN A 55 1.13 -0.43 5.34
N VAL A 56 2.34 0.00 4.93
CA VAL A 56 3.54 0.02 5.79
C VAL A 56 3.33 0.94 6.99
N LYS A 57 2.82 2.15 6.80
CA LYS A 57 2.54 3.08 7.90
C LYS A 57 1.52 2.51 8.88
N ILE A 58 0.45 1.91 8.37
CA ILE A 58 -0.61 1.32 9.18
C ILE A 58 -0.06 0.18 10.04
N ILE A 59 0.69 -0.75 9.43
CA ILE A 59 1.17 -1.93 10.15
C ILE A 59 2.29 -1.62 11.16
N LYS A 60 3.00 -0.50 10.96
CA LYS A 60 3.99 0.03 11.91
C LYS A 60 3.37 0.91 13.00
N GLY A 61 2.07 1.22 12.91
CA GLY A 61 1.38 2.11 13.83
C GLY A 61 1.75 3.59 13.65
N GLU A 62 2.35 3.96 12.52
CA GLU A 62 2.73 5.34 12.20
C GLU A 62 1.53 6.18 11.72
N ALA A 63 0.47 5.50 11.26
CA ALA A 63 -0.81 6.10 10.91
C ALA A 63 -1.93 5.07 11.12
N THR A 64 -3.15 5.56 11.31
CA THR A 64 -4.37 4.74 11.25
C THR A 64 -4.92 4.67 9.83
N ALA A 65 -5.72 3.65 9.53
CA ALA A 65 -6.39 3.55 8.23
C ALA A 65 -7.29 4.77 7.95
N ASN A 66 -7.97 5.30 8.98
CA ASN A 66 -8.80 6.49 8.84
C ASN A 66 -8.01 7.74 8.46
N GLU A 67 -6.82 7.94 9.02
CA GLU A 67 -5.96 9.06 8.64
C GLU A 67 -5.52 8.97 7.17
N CYS A 68 -5.16 7.78 6.70
CA CYS A 68 -4.86 7.53 5.29
C CYS A 68 -6.07 7.81 4.39
N ILE A 69 -7.27 7.35 4.76
CA ILE A 69 -8.51 7.59 4.00
C ILE A 69 -8.85 9.08 3.94
N VAL A 70 -8.74 9.81 5.06
CA VAL A 70 -9.01 11.26 5.11
C VAL A 70 -8.02 12.02 4.21
N ALA A 71 -6.74 11.64 4.22
CA ALA A 71 -5.74 12.23 3.33
C ALA A 71 -6.05 11.96 1.85
N LEU A 72 -6.44 10.72 1.50
CA LEU A 72 -6.80 10.34 0.14
C LEU A 72 -8.05 11.09 -0.36
N LYS A 73 -9.10 11.16 0.46
CA LYS A 73 -10.32 11.92 0.21
C LYS A 73 -10.02 13.39 -0.09
N LYS A 74 -9.16 14.01 0.73
CA LYS A 74 -8.71 15.39 0.53
C LYS A 74 -7.95 15.57 -0.78
N GLU A 75 -7.10 14.62 -1.16
CA GLU A 75 -6.36 14.64 -2.43
C GLU A 75 -7.30 14.57 -3.64
N TRP A 76 -8.36 13.77 -3.54
CA TRP A 76 -9.37 13.60 -4.60
C TRP A 76 -10.47 14.66 -4.60
N GLY A 77 -10.45 15.58 -3.64
CA GLY A 77 -11.47 16.63 -3.51
C GLY A 77 -12.85 16.11 -3.08
N VAL A 78 -12.92 14.95 -2.42
CA VAL A 78 -14.16 14.34 -1.92
C VAL A 78 -14.23 14.54 -0.42
N SER A 79 -15.21 15.29 0.09
CA SER A 79 -15.44 15.52 1.54
C SER A 79 -16.46 14.53 2.11
#